data_AF-E5Y5Y6-F1
#
_entry.id   AF-E5Y5Y6-F1
#
_cell.length_a   1.000
_cell.length_b   1.000
_cell.length_c   1.000
_cell.angle_alpha   90.00
_cell.angle_beta   90.00
_cell.angle_gamma   90.00
#
_symmetry.space_group_name_H-M   'P 1'
#
loop_
_entity.id
_entity.type
_entity.pdbx_description
1 polymer ?
#
loop_
_entity_poly.entity_id
_entity_poly.type
_entity_poly.pdbx_seq_one_letter_code
_entity_poly.pdbx_strand_id
1 'polypeptide(L)'
;MELFNRVKEIAKHFTGSDKALAEKLGFKQATFSGYLNEKRQDNLWPLLPNILSLFPSLSRDWLYFGEGPMLKTDATESPSPNQSPAQTDNSALLELLVRNKELEEKVFDLKGRLADKEKLIALLEENKRLAESVSAVVTPTEARRDNPQHATSVRPVTGVPDGGI
;
A
#
# COMPACT_ATOMS: atom_id res chain seq x y z
N MET A 1 18.63 -14.46 19.12
CA MET A 1 19.78 -13.72 19.69
C MET A 1 19.53 -12.24 19.51
N GLU A 2 19.67 -11.43 20.57
CA GLU A 2 19.46 -9.98 20.49
C GLU A 2 20.39 -9.28 19.49
N LEU A 3 19.97 -8.14 18.93
CA LEU A 3 20.74 -7.41 17.92
C LEU A 3 22.08 -6.92 18.45
N PHE A 4 22.12 -6.37 19.66
CA PHE A 4 23.39 -5.89 20.23
C PHE A 4 24.41 -7.01 20.43
N ASN A 5 23.96 -8.24 20.72
CA ASN A 5 24.85 -9.39 20.84
C ASN A 5 25.45 -9.76 19.48
N ARG A 6 24.64 -9.73 18.41
CA ARG A 6 25.12 -9.97 17.03
C ARG A 6 26.14 -8.91 16.60
N VAL A 7 25.91 -7.65 16.93
CA VAL A 7 26.87 -6.56 16.65
C VAL A 7 28.18 -6.74 17.43
N LYS A 8 28.14 -7.23 18.67
CA LYS A 8 29.36 -7.59 19.43
C LYS A 8 30.13 -8.74 18.78
N GLU A 9 29.44 -9.73 18.24
CA GLU A 9 30.11 -10.82 17.51
C GLU A 9 30.77 -10.34 16.23
N ILE A 10 30.12 -9.43 15.49
CA ILE A 10 30.72 -8.76 14.34
C ILE A 10 32.00 -8.02 14.75
N ALA A 11 31.95 -7.26 15.84
CA ALA A 11 33.11 -6.55 16.35
C ALA A 11 34.26 -7.51 16.69
N LYS A 12 33.98 -8.63 17.36
CA LYS A 12 34.98 -9.65 17.69
C LYS A 12 35.58 -10.30 16.45
N HIS A 13 34.75 -10.68 15.49
CA HIS A 13 35.18 -11.46 14.32
C HIS A 13 35.91 -10.60 13.27
N PHE A 14 35.42 -9.39 12.98
CA PHE A 14 35.94 -8.57 11.89
C PHE A 14 36.91 -7.47 12.31
N THR A 15 36.77 -6.95 13.54
CA THR A 15 37.56 -5.78 13.99
C THR A 15 38.34 -6.05 15.27
N GLY A 16 38.19 -7.22 15.88
CA GLY A 16 38.78 -7.62 17.16
C GLY A 16 38.22 -6.92 18.40
N SER A 17 37.55 -5.77 18.26
CA SER A 17 36.97 -5.03 19.38
C SER A 17 35.82 -4.10 18.98
N ASP A 18 34.92 -3.82 19.94
CA ASP A 18 33.80 -2.88 19.80
C ASP A 18 34.28 -1.46 19.46
N LYS A 19 35.43 -1.05 20.02
CA LYS A 19 36.05 0.25 19.74
C LYS A 19 36.45 0.37 18.27
N ALA A 20 37.13 -0.65 17.72
CA ALA A 20 37.57 -0.65 16.34
C ALA A 20 36.38 -0.68 15.35
N LEU A 21 35.28 -1.36 15.72
CA LEU A 21 34.04 -1.32 14.93
C LEU A 21 33.42 0.08 14.94
N ALA A 22 33.36 0.73 16.11
CA ALA A 22 32.84 2.10 16.23
C ALA A 22 33.62 3.09 15.35
N GLU A 23 34.96 3.00 15.36
CA GLU A 23 35.84 3.83 14.52
C GLU A 23 35.58 3.63 13.03
N LYS A 24 35.42 2.37 12.56
CA LYS A 24 35.06 2.07 11.17
C LYS A 24 33.68 2.60 10.77
N LEU A 25 32.73 2.62 11.71
CA LEU A 25 31.39 3.16 11.50
C LEU A 25 31.34 4.69 11.66
N GLY A 26 32.44 5.36 12.04
CA GLY A 26 32.51 6.81 12.22
C GLY A 26 31.92 7.31 13.54
N PHE A 27 31.79 6.45 14.55
CA PHE A 27 31.23 6.80 15.87
C PHE A 27 32.33 6.93 16.94
N LYS A 28 32.08 7.82 17.90
CA LYS A 28 32.83 7.83 19.17
C LYS A 28 32.54 6.53 19.92
N GLN A 29 33.57 5.90 20.47
CA GLN A 29 33.46 4.65 21.23
C GLN A 29 32.39 4.72 22.34
N ALA A 30 32.34 5.79 23.13
CA ALA A 30 31.38 5.94 24.22
C ALA A 30 29.92 5.93 23.72
N THR A 31 29.65 6.59 22.59
CA THR A 31 28.32 6.62 21.97
C THR A 31 27.92 5.24 21.48
N PHE A 32 28.80 4.57 20.73
CA PHE A 32 28.54 3.24 20.19
C PHE A 32 28.34 2.20 21.30
N SER A 33 29.20 2.22 22.33
CA SER A 33 29.06 1.36 23.51
C SER A 33 27.72 1.57 24.23
N GLY A 34 27.17 2.79 24.20
CA GLY A 34 25.86 3.11 24.75
C GLY A 34 24.70 2.43 24.02
N TYR A 35 24.89 1.96 22.78
CA TYR A 35 23.88 1.21 22.01
C TYR A 35 23.97 -0.30 22.22
N LEU A 36 25.11 -0.81 22.72
CA LEU A 36 25.39 -2.25 22.84
C LEU A 36 24.75 -2.92 24.07
N ASN A 37 23.45 -2.66 24.27
CA ASN A 37 22.63 -3.23 25.34
C ASN A 37 21.16 -3.36 24.91
N GLU A 38 20.40 -4.18 25.62
CA GLU A 38 19.00 -4.50 25.32
C GLU A 38 18.08 -3.27 25.25
N LYS A 39 18.30 -2.26 26.11
CA LYS A 39 17.44 -1.07 26.21
C LYS A 39 17.64 -0.08 25.07
N ARG A 40 18.82 -0.07 24.45
CA ARG A 40 19.23 0.95 23.46
C ARG A 40 19.66 0.37 22.12
N GLN A 41 19.46 -0.93 21.90
CA GLN A 41 19.79 -1.60 20.64
C GLN A 41 18.94 -1.13 19.46
N ASP A 42 17.83 -0.44 19.72
CA ASP A 42 17.02 0.25 18.70
C ASP A 42 17.88 1.21 17.85
N ASN A 43 18.87 1.85 18.48
CA ASN A 43 19.83 2.74 17.82
C ASN A 43 20.78 2.02 16.84
N LEU A 44 20.85 0.70 16.87
CA LEU A 44 21.68 -0.09 15.96
C LEU A 44 21.00 -0.35 14.60
N TRP A 45 19.66 -0.33 14.54
CA TRP A 45 18.92 -0.60 13.30
C TRP A 45 19.32 0.31 12.13
N PRO A 46 19.47 1.64 12.31
CA PRO A 46 19.91 2.51 11.23
C PRO A 46 21.35 2.25 10.76
N LEU A 47 22.16 1.54 11.56
CA LEU A 47 23.57 1.27 11.27
C LEU A 47 23.77 -0.01 10.45
N LEU A 48 22.78 -0.90 10.42
CA LEU A 48 22.92 -2.22 9.78
C LEU A 48 23.29 -2.15 8.29
N PRO A 49 22.72 -1.24 7.47
CA PRO A 49 23.15 -1.10 6.07
C PRO A 49 24.63 -0.75 5.94
N ASN A 50 25.15 0.12 6.80
CA ASN A 50 26.56 0.51 6.80
C ASN A 50 27.46 -0.65 7.24
N ILE A 51 27.02 -1.43 8.24
CA ILE A 51 27.74 -2.64 8.68
C ILE A 51 27.84 -3.65 7.52
N LEU A 52 26.74 -3.91 6.81
CA LEU A 52 26.75 -4.81 5.64
C LEU A 52 27.63 -4.29 4.50
N SER A 53 27.67 -2.97 4.29
CA SER A 53 28.56 -2.36 3.30
C SER A 53 30.04 -2.52 3.67
N LEU A 54 30.38 -2.50 4.96
CA LEU A 54 31.76 -2.69 5.43
C LEU A 54 32.21 -4.15 5.40
N PHE A 55 31.27 -5.10 5.55
CA PHE A 55 31.56 -6.54 5.63
C PHE A 55 30.70 -7.33 4.63
N PRO A 56 31.09 -7.39 3.34
CA PRO A 56 30.28 -8.03 2.30
C PRO A 56 30.02 -9.53 2.51
N SER A 57 30.92 -10.22 3.21
CA SER A 57 30.79 -11.64 3.56
C SER A 57 29.81 -11.90 4.71
N LEU A 58 29.32 -10.86 5.39
CA LEU A 58 28.33 -10.99 6.47
C LEU A 58 26.93 -11.31 5.91
N SER A 59 26.27 -12.29 6.51
CA SER A 59 24.89 -12.67 6.19
C SER A 59 23.91 -11.59 6.65
N ARG A 60 23.02 -11.18 5.73
CA ARG A 60 21.95 -10.23 6.01
C ARG A 60 20.93 -10.82 6.97
N ASP A 61 20.50 -12.05 6.71
CA ASP A 61 19.43 -12.70 7.48
C ASP A 61 19.87 -12.96 8.92
N TRP A 62 21.15 -13.32 9.09
CA TRP A 62 21.74 -13.44 10.40
C TRP A 62 21.80 -12.09 11.13
N LEU A 63 22.21 -11.01 10.47
CA LEU A 63 22.27 -9.68 11.09
C LEU A 63 20.90 -9.09 11.42
N TYR A 64 19.88 -9.30 10.58
CA TYR A 64 18.55 -8.72 10.78
C TYR A 64 17.69 -9.59 11.69
N PHE A 65 17.61 -10.89 11.42
CA PHE A 65 16.66 -11.80 12.09
C PHE A 65 17.32 -12.77 13.08
N GLY A 66 18.63 -13.01 12.93
CA GLY A 66 19.38 -13.87 13.86
C GLY A 66 19.28 -15.33 13.46
N GLU A 67 18.99 -15.56 12.18
CA GLU A 67 18.76 -16.86 11.59
C GLU A 67 19.95 -17.24 10.69
N GLY A 68 20.27 -18.54 10.65
CA GLY A 68 21.34 -19.07 9.80
C GLY A 68 22.77 -18.78 10.29
N PRO A 69 23.78 -18.95 9.43
CA PRO A 69 25.18 -18.67 9.76
C PRO A 69 25.52 -17.17 9.62
N MET A 70 26.45 -16.70 10.43
CA MET A 70 26.94 -15.31 10.42
C MET A 70 27.59 -14.94 9.09
N LEU A 71 28.41 -15.82 8.53
CA LEU A 71 29.07 -15.58 7.25
C LEU A 71 28.26 -16.23 6.12
N LYS A 72 28.22 -15.55 4.98
CA LYS A 72 27.81 -16.17 3.73
C LYS A 72 28.80 -17.29 3.43
N THR A 73 28.28 -18.49 3.21
CA THR A 73 29.05 -19.56 2.59
C THR A 73 29.29 -19.16 1.14
N ASP A 74 30.35 -18.41 0.89
CA ASP A 74 30.83 -18.24 -0.47
C ASP A 74 31.22 -19.64 -0.94
N ALA A 75 30.51 -20.17 -1.93
CA ALA A 75 30.82 -21.43 -2.59
C ALA A 75 32.09 -21.30 -3.44
N THR A 76 33.19 -20.86 -2.82
CA THR A 76 34.53 -20.75 -3.38
C THR A 76 35.52 -21.37 -2.41
N GLU A 77 35.39 -22.68 -2.20
CA GLU A 77 36.53 -23.51 -1.82
C GLU A 77 36.41 -24.85 -2.57
N SER A 78 37.53 -25.24 -3.17
CA SER A 78 37.77 -26.35 -4.09
C SER A 78 37.11 -27.68 -3.69
N PRO A 79 36.80 -28.56 -4.67
CA PRO A 79 36.08 -29.80 -4.39
C PRO A 79 36.96 -30.76 -3.58
N SER A 80 36.67 -30.87 -2.29
CA SER A 80 37.02 -32.08 -1.52
C SER A 80 35.99 -33.15 -1.89
N PRO A 81 36.38 -34.26 -2.55
CA PRO A 81 35.44 -35.24 -3.04
C PRO A 81 35.10 -36.19 -1.91
N ASN A 82 34.33 -35.76 -0.90
CA ASN A 82 33.78 -36.68 0.11
C ASN A 82 32.72 -36.09 1.05
N GLN A 83 31.94 -35.11 0.59
CA GLN A 83 30.68 -34.79 1.25
C GLN A 83 29.56 -34.88 0.24
N SER A 84 28.85 -36.01 0.31
CA SER A 84 27.54 -36.23 -0.29
C SER A 84 26.70 -34.97 -0.06
N PRO A 85 26.24 -34.25 -1.10
CA PRO A 85 25.30 -33.18 -0.87
C PRO A 85 24.05 -33.85 -0.28
N ALA A 86 23.69 -33.40 0.92
CA ALA A 86 22.37 -33.62 1.46
C ALA A 86 21.38 -33.41 0.32
N GLN A 87 20.55 -34.41 0.07
CA GLN A 87 19.43 -34.32 -0.83
C GLN A 87 18.53 -33.20 -0.29
N THR A 88 18.80 -31.96 -0.70
CA THR A 88 17.83 -30.88 -0.59
C THR A 88 16.69 -31.32 -1.48
N ASP A 89 15.54 -31.54 -0.86
CA ASP A 89 14.32 -31.96 -1.51
C ASP A 89 13.91 -30.94 -2.57
N ASN A 90 14.46 -31.09 -3.79
CA ASN A 90 14.19 -30.25 -4.95
C ASN A 90 12.69 -30.20 -5.29
N SER A 91 11.90 -31.14 -4.76
CA SER A 91 10.44 -31.18 -4.83
C SER A 91 9.79 -29.95 -4.20
N ALA A 92 10.22 -29.54 -2.99
CA ALA A 92 9.60 -28.43 -2.28
C ALA A 92 9.89 -27.08 -2.98
N LEU A 93 11.10 -26.94 -3.52
CA LEU A 93 11.47 -25.77 -4.31
C LEU A 93 10.67 -25.68 -5.62
N LEU A 94 10.46 -26.82 -6.30
CA LEU A 94 9.67 -26.87 -7.53
C LEU A 94 8.19 -26.52 -7.26
N GLU A 95 7.63 -27.02 -6.15
CA GLU A 95 6.27 -26.71 -5.72
C GLU A 95 6.09 -25.21 -5.40
N LEU A 96 7.06 -24.60 -4.72
CA LEU A 96 7.07 -23.15 -4.46
C LEU A 96 7.14 -22.33 -5.75
N LEU A 97 7.94 -22.76 -6.73
CA LEU A 97 8.03 -22.08 -8.03
C LEU A 97 6.72 -22.16 -8.80
N VAL A 98 6.07 -23.33 -8.82
CA VAL A 98 4.75 -23.52 -9.43
C VAL A 98 3.73 -22.62 -8.74
N ARG A 99 3.72 -22.59 -7.40
CA ARG A 99 2.78 -21.77 -6.65
C ARG A 99 2.98 -20.27 -6.88
N ASN A 100 4.22 -19.81 -6.98
CA ASN A 100 4.52 -18.41 -7.29
C ASN A 100 3.99 -18.02 -8.68
N LYS A 101 4.18 -18.89 -9.67
CA LYS A 101 3.64 -18.65 -11.02
C LYS A 101 2.11 -18.57 -11.02
N GLU A 102 1.43 -19.47 -10.31
CA GLU A 102 -0.04 -19.41 -10.16
C GLU A 102 -0.51 -18.12 -9.48
N LEU A 103 0.24 -17.64 -8.48
CA LEU A 103 -0.10 -16.40 -7.78
C LEU A 103 0.08 -15.19 -8.70
N GLU A 104 1.14 -15.17 -9.52
CA GLU A 104 1.36 -14.12 -10.52
C GLU A 104 0.22 -14.07 -11.55
N GLU A 105 -0.22 -15.22 -12.06
CA GLU A 105 -1.36 -15.31 -12.98
C GLU A 105 -2.66 -14.81 -12.32
N LYS A 106 -2.94 -15.21 -11.08
CA LYS A 106 -4.11 -14.72 -10.33
C LYS A 106 -4.08 -13.22 -10.09
N VAL A 107 -2.90 -12.66 -9.80
CA VAL A 107 -2.74 -11.21 -9.62
C VAL A 107 -3.03 -10.47 -10.93
N PHE A 108 -2.56 -11.01 -12.05
CA PHE A 108 -2.85 -10.45 -13.37
C PHE A 108 -4.36 -10.43 -13.67
N ASP A 109 -5.04 -11.56 -13.45
CA ASP A 109 -6.49 -11.67 -13.68
C ASP A 109 -7.31 -10.74 -12.79
N LEU A 110 -6.97 -10.68 -11.49
CA LEU A 110 -7.65 -9.79 -10.55
C LEU A 110 -7.46 -8.32 -10.92
N LYS A 111 -6.28 -7.94 -11.43
CA LYS A 111 -6.01 -6.59 -11.92
C LYS A 111 -6.87 -6.26 -13.14
N GLY A 112 -7.05 -7.20 -14.07
CA GLY A 112 -7.96 -7.03 -15.21
C GLY A 112 -9.41 -6.82 -14.76
N ARG A 113 -9.90 -7.68 -13.85
CA ARG A 113 -11.26 -7.57 -13.29
C ARG A 113 -11.47 -6.26 -12.52
N LEU A 114 -10.43 -5.75 -11.87
CA LEU A 114 -10.49 -4.46 -11.18
C LEU A 114 -10.66 -3.31 -12.19
N ALA A 115 -9.88 -3.30 -13.26
CA ALA A 115 -10.00 -2.29 -14.32
C ALA A 115 -11.40 -2.29 -14.96
N ASP A 116 -12.01 -3.46 -15.15
CA ASP A 116 -13.38 -3.55 -15.67
C ASP A 116 -14.43 -3.06 -14.67
N LYS A 117 -14.22 -3.30 -13.37
CA LYS A 117 -15.08 -2.71 -12.32
C LYS A 117 -14.96 -1.18 -12.28
N GLU A 118 -13.77 -0.63 -12.46
CA GLU A 118 -13.57 0.83 -12.52
C GLU A 118 -14.33 1.46 -13.70
N LYS A 119 -14.29 0.83 -14.88
CA LYS A 119 -15.10 1.26 -16.05
C LYS A 119 -16.60 1.21 -15.76
N LEU A 120 -17.07 0.15 -15.08
CA LEU A 120 -18.48 0.02 -14.74
C LEU A 120 -18.94 1.11 -13.77
N ILE A 121 -18.12 1.47 -12.79
CA ILE A 121 -18.41 2.57 -11.85
C ILE A 121 -18.56 3.90 -12.62
N ALA A 122 -17.65 4.20 -13.55
CA ALA A 122 -17.72 5.40 -14.37
C ALA A 122 -19.03 5.48 -15.19
N LEU A 123 -19.44 4.37 -15.80
CA LEU A 123 -20.70 4.29 -16.55
C LEU A 123 -21.93 4.46 -15.64
N LEU A 124 -21.91 3.93 -14.42
CA LEU A 124 -23.00 4.10 -13.46
C LEU A 124 -23.12 5.56 -13.00
N GLU A 125 -22.00 6.25 -12.79
CA GLU A 125 -21.99 7.67 -12.47
C GLU A 125 -22.53 8.54 -13.61
N GLU A 126 -22.18 8.22 -14.86
CA GLU A 126 -22.71 8.90 -16.05
C GLU A 126 -24.21 8.68 -16.19
N ASN A 127 -24.69 7.44 -16.09
CA ASN A 127 -26.13 7.13 -16.14
C ASN A 127 -26.91 7.86 -15.05
N LYS A 128 -26.35 7.99 -13.85
CA LYS A 128 -26.95 8.77 -12.76
C LYS A 128 -27.08 10.25 -13.14
N ARG A 129 -26.01 10.87 -13.68
CA ARG A 129 -26.04 12.26 -14.15
C ARG A 129 -27.06 12.48 -15.26
N LEU A 130 -27.14 11.54 -16.22
CA LEU A 130 -28.13 11.59 -17.29
C LEU A 130 -29.56 11.53 -16.75
N ALA A 131 -29.85 10.62 -15.82
CA ALA A 131 -31.16 10.51 -15.17
C ALA A 131 -31.56 11.79 -14.42
N GLU A 132 -30.64 12.40 -13.68
CA GLU A 132 -30.85 13.69 -13.01
C GLU A 132 -31.15 14.82 -14.02
N SER A 133 -30.42 14.86 -15.15
CA SER A 133 -30.65 15.86 -16.20
C SER A 133 -32.00 15.71 -16.90
N VAL A 134 -32.43 14.47 -17.19
CA VAL A 134 -33.73 14.18 -17.81
C VAL A 134 -34.86 14.52 -16.84
N SER A 135 -34.70 14.21 -15.55
CA SER A 135 -35.68 14.57 -14.52
C SER A 135 -35.88 16.08 -14.40
N ALA A 136 -34.83 16.89 -14.57
CA ALA A 136 -34.93 18.35 -14.53
C ALA A 136 -35.62 18.95 -15.76
N VAL A 137 -35.51 18.31 -16.93
CA VAL A 137 -36.19 18.75 -18.17
C VAL A 137 -37.69 18.41 -18.16
N VAL A 138 -38.10 17.38 -17.40
CA VAL A 138 -39.48 16.88 -17.34
C VAL A 138 -40.34 17.56 -16.27
N THR A 139 -39.82 18.53 -15.50
CA THR A 139 -40.71 19.38 -14.67
C THR A 139 -41.52 20.32 -15.58
N PRO A 140 -42.86 20.24 -15.64
CA PRO A 140 -43.64 21.15 -16.46
C PRO A 140 -43.52 22.57 -15.88
N THR A 141 -42.87 23.47 -16.61
CA THR A 141 -43.02 24.92 -16.39
C THR A 141 -44.42 25.30 -16.90
N GLU A 142 -45.45 25.01 -16.12
CA GLU A 142 -46.82 25.42 -16.42
C GLU A 142 -47.05 26.85 -15.88
N ALA A 143 -46.33 27.82 -16.45
CA ALA A 143 -46.67 29.23 -16.31
C ALA A 143 -47.80 29.56 -17.31
N ARG A 144 -49.02 29.13 -17.01
CA ARG A 144 -50.22 29.47 -17.79
C ARG A 144 -50.64 30.91 -17.49
N ARG A 145 -50.03 31.83 -18.25
CA ARG A 145 -50.48 33.16 -18.70
C ARG A 145 -51.79 33.70 -18.07
N ASP A 146 -51.63 34.70 -17.20
CA ASP A 146 -52.58 35.80 -17.04
C ASP A 146 -52.91 36.42 -18.41
N ASN A 147 -54.19 36.59 -18.73
CA ASN A 147 -54.63 37.48 -19.80
C ASN A 147 -55.80 38.35 -19.29
N PRO A 148 -55.61 39.67 -19.14
CA PRO A 148 -56.63 40.60 -18.68
C PRO A 148 -57.31 41.27 -19.88
N GLN A 149 -58.63 41.15 -20.06
CA GLN A 149 -59.33 41.94 -21.08
C GLN A 149 -60.74 42.41 -20.66
N HIS A 150 -60.76 43.71 -20.34
CA HIS A 150 -61.77 44.73 -20.62
C HIS A 150 -63.00 44.91 -19.71
N ALA A 151 -63.02 46.08 -19.08
CA ALA A 151 -64.14 46.74 -18.44
C ALA A 151 -65.10 47.38 -19.48
N THR A 152 -66.41 47.37 -19.23
CA THR A 152 -67.30 48.49 -19.59
C THR A 152 -68.62 48.49 -18.81
N SER A 153 -68.68 49.40 -17.83
CA SER A 153 -69.84 50.17 -17.33
C SER A 153 -71.08 50.24 -18.24
N VAL A 154 -72.27 49.90 -17.72
CA VAL A 154 -73.54 50.68 -17.91
C VAL A 154 -74.49 50.48 -16.71
N ARG A 155 -75.10 51.58 -16.26
CA ARG A 155 -76.01 51.82 -15.12
C ARG A 155 -77.38 51.09 -15.20
N PRO A 156 -78.11 50.91 -14.08
CA PRO A 156 -79.53 50.54 -14.11
C PRO A 156 -80.40 51.79 -14.34
N VAL A 157 -81.36 51.72 -15.26
CA VAL A 157 -82.48 52.67 -15.35
C VAL A 157 -83.80 51.92 -15.32
N THR A 158 -84.54 52.24 -14.26
CA THR A 158 -85.99 52.21 -14.00
C THR A 158 -86.96 51.70 -15.08
N GLY A 159 -87.97 50.91 -14.65
CA GLY A 159 -89.32 50.95 -15.24
C GLY A 159 -90.08 49.61 -15.27
N VAL A 160 -91.01 49.41 -14.33
CA VAL A 160 -92.09 48.40 -14.34
C VAL A 160 -93.23 48.86 -15.28
N PRO A 161 -93.90 47.96 -16.02
CA PRO A 161 -95.29 47.54 -15.70
C PRO A 161 -95.51 46.02 -15.95
N ASP A 162 -96.19 45.25 -15.10
CA ASP A 162 -97.65 45.14 -14.83
C ASP A 162 -98.26 43.85 -15.45
N GLY A 163 -99.23 43.28 -14.74
CA GLY A 163 -100.10 42.14 -15.14
C GLY A 163 -99.64 40.77 -14.63
N GLY A 164 -100.28 40.07 -13.70
CA GLY A 164 -101.62 40.16 -13.13
C GLY A 164 -102.28 38.78 -13.21
N ILE A 165 -102.67 38.19 -12.06
CA ILE A 165 -103.99 37.62 -11.69
C ILE A 165 -104.03 37.53 -10.16
#